data_AF-A0A6P7FXQ6-F1
#
_entry.id   AF-A0A6P7FXQ6-F1
#
_cell.length_a   1.000
_cell.length_b   1.000
_cell.length_c   1.000
_cell.angle_alpha   90.00
_cell.angle_beta   90.00
_cell.angle_gamma   90.00
#
_symmetry.space_group_name_H-M   'P 1'
#
loop_
_entity.id
_entity.type
_entity.pdbx_description
1 polymer ?
#
loop_
_entity_poly.entity_id
_entity_poly.type
_entity_poly.pdbx_seq_one_letter_code
_entity_poly.pdbx_strand_id
1 'polypeptide(L)'
;MTIPHTISSPGTSGLEYTKKFCKQMLKNSVFVGTFQEKLRVEKLNGYRDVVKVNPGEDKFITNLKSAKNKLDREILTDPWIGITEAEETPFTYKLWVVLPTTVLGEFWFRVKTVEFLGKEIRLKLEIVRSYQRESTPIRSDNINESMSMILQEKKIQLQENFLYFFKHILIWDNIKETVIFATMLIGAILASLCSATKYLLEYLLRLIREISGFVRATTPILVNFMGLIYRCVFSLYHLIYSLFRPNPTPTPVYNNYITFDPQTGFADPRSRYNQYFNNKALPYYPTARRGPTITPLD
;
A
#
# COMPACT_ATOMS: atom_id res chain seq x y z
N MET A 1 45.34 -38.94 -51.48
CA MET A 1 44.79 -37.75 -50.78
C MET A 1 43.31 -38.03 -50.57
N THR A 2 42.99 -38.57 -49.41
CA THR A 2 41.69 -39.17 -49.06
C THR A 2 40.73 -38.08 -48.56
N ILE A 3 39.63 -37.89 -49.28
CA ILE A 3 38.54 -37.00 -48.90
C ILE A 3 37.71 -37.71 -47.82
N PRO A 4 37.44 -37.11 -46.65
CA PRO A 4 36.59 -37.74 -45.66
C PRO A 4 35.12 -37.55 -46.05
N HIS A 5 34.45 -38.66 -46.38
CA HIS A 5 33.00 -38.73 -46.42
C HIS A 5 32.44 -38.64 -44.99
N THR A 6 32.00 -37.45 -44.59
CA THR A 6 31.11 -37.32 -43.43
C THR A 6 29.71 -37.80 -43.83
N ILE A 7 29.38 -39.01 -43.40
CA ILE A 7 28.04 -39.59 -43.47
C ILE A 7 27.17 -38.80 -42.47
N SER A 8 26.39 -37.85 -42.98
CA SER A 8 25.31 -37.20 -42.23
C SER A 8 24.17 -38.20 -42.01
N SER A 9 23.86 -38.50 -40.76
CA SER A 9 22.69 -39.27 -40.35
C SER A 9 21.39 -38.67 -40.93
N PRO A 10 20.58 -39.43 -41.69
CA PRO A 10 19.43 -38.90 -42.43
C PRO A 10 18.23 -38.44 -41.57
N GLY A 11 18.27 -38.60 -40.24
CA GLY A 11 17.16 -38.23 -39.35
C GLY A 11 17.22 -36.82 -38.75
N THR A 12 18.35 -36.11 -38.87
CA THR A 12 18.56 -34.83 -38.16
C THR A 12 18.12 -33.60 -38.97
N SER A 13 18.12 -33.68 -40.30
CA SER A 13 17.77 -32.55 -41.19
C SER A 13 16.27 -32.22 -41.17
N GLY A 14 15.38 -33.22 -41.09
CA GLY A 14 13.93 -33.02 -41.04
C GLY A 14 13.48 -32.31 -39.76
N LEU A 15 13.98 -32.74 -38.60
CA LEU A 15 13.65 -32.12 -37.32
C LEU A 15 14.08 -30.64 -37.25
N GLU A 16 15.26 -30.31 -37.77
CA GLU A 16 15.70 -28.92 -37.84
C GLU A 16 14.82 -28.08 -38.78
N TYR A 17 14.41 -28.65 -39.92
CA TYR A 17 13.49 -28.00 -40.83
C TYR A 17 12.13 -27.72 -40.17
N THR A 18 11.56 -28.69 -39.46
CA THR A 18 10.30 -28.50 -38.72
C THR A 18 10.43 -27.47 -37.60
N LYS A 19 11.54 -27.47 -36.85
CA LYS A 19 11.82 -26.43 -35.86
C LYS A 19 11.83 -25.04 -36.50
N LYS A 20 12.48 -24.89 -37.65
CA LYS A 20 12.55 -23.63 -38.39
C LYS A 20 11.18 -23.22 -38.92
N PHE A 21 10.42 -24.16 -39.48
CA PHE A 21 9.07 -23.93 -39.99
C PHE A 21 8.12 -23.45 -38.89
N CYS A 22 8.06 -24.14 -37.75
CA CYS A 22 7.20 -23.75 -36.63
C CYS A 22 7.57 -22.37 -36.08
N LYS A 23 8.88 -22.08 -35.96
CA LYS A 23 9.36 -20.75 -35.58
C LYS A 23 8.94 -19.69 -36.60
N GLN A 24 9.07 -19.95 -37.90
CA GLN A 24 8.68 -18.98 -38.93
C GLN A 24 7.16 -18.71 -38.95
N MET A 25 6.34 -19.74 -38.74
CA MET A 25 4.88 -19.61 -38.79
C MET A 25 4.29 -18.90 -37.57
N LEU A 26 4.87 -19.13 -36.38
CA LEU A 26 4.29 -18.64 -35.14
C LEU A 26 5.00 -17.42 -34.57
N LYS A 27 6.29 -17.20 -34.87
CA LYS A 27 7.04 -16.05 -34.32
C LYS A 27 6.42 -14.73 -34.78
N ASN A 28 6.37 -13.77 -33.86
CA ASN A 28 5.82 -12.43 -34.03
C ASN A 28 4.33 -12.39 -34.39
N SER A 29 3.63 -13.53 -34.40
CA SER A 29 2.18 -13.53 -34.49
C SER A 29 1.58 -12.89 -33.25
N VAL A 30 0.53 -12.10 -33.46
CA VAL A 30 -0.24 -11.42 -32.42
C VAL A 30 -1.65 -11.97 -32.47
N PHE A 31 -2.22 -12.29 -31.31
CA PHE A 31 -3.57 -12.83 -31.19
C PHE A 31 -4.23 -12.36 -29.90
N VAL A 32 -5.56 -12.33 -29.87
CA VAL A 32 -6.33 -12.15 -28.64
C VAL A 32 -6.54 -13.49 -27.94
N GLY A 33 -6.27 -13.53 -26.65
CA GLY A 33 -6.54 -14.71 -25.83
C GLY A 33 -7.02 -14.34 -24.43
N THR A 34 -7.55 -15.34 -23.73
CA THR A 34 -8.06 -15.22 -22.36
C THR A 34 -7.32 -16.22 -21.49
N PHE A 35 -6.70 -15.75 -20.40
CA PHE A 35 -6.15 -16.64 -19.38
C PHE A 35 -7.31 -17.34 -18.65
N GLN A 36 -7.29 -18.67 -18.59
CA GLN A 36 -8.30 -19.45 -17.88
C GLN A 36 -7.81 -19.84 -16.49
N GLU A 37 -6.74 -20.61 -16.43
CA GLU A 37 -6.29 -21.25 -15.18
C GLU A 37 -4.81 -21.65 -15.25
N LYS A 38 -4.27 -22.03 -14.09
CA LYS A 38 -2.92 -22.56 -13.94
C LYS A 38 -2.97 -24.01 -13.49
N LEU A 39 -2.58 -24.92 -14.37
CA LEU A 39 -2.68 -26.36 -14.16
C LEU A 39 -1.30 -27.00 -14.03
N ARG A 40 -1.22 -28.05 -13.21
CA ARG A 40 -0.02 -28.88 -13.08
C ARG A 40 -0.01 -29.95 -14.18
N VAL A 41 1.04 -29.96 -14.99
CA VAL A 41 1.25 -30.98 -16.02
C VAL A 41 2.13 -32.08 -15.46
N GLU A 42 1.57 -33.28 -15.27
CA GLU A 42 2.27 -34.41 -14.65
C GLU A 42 3.49 -34.87 -15.46
N LYS A 43 3.35 -34.99 -16.80
CA LYS A 43 4.44 -35.39 -17.72
C LYS A 43 5.69 -34.50 -17.58
N LEU A 44 5.52 -33.23 -17.21
CA LEU A 44 6.60 -32.25 -17.07
C LEU A 44 6.95 -31.91 -15.62
N ASN A 45 6.20 -32.45 -14.65
CA ASN A 45 6.27 -32.13 -13.23
C ASN A 45 6.34 -30.61 -12.96
N GLY A 46 5.48 -29.83 -13.62
CA GLY A 46 5.51 -28.37 -13.51
C GLY A 46 4.16 -27.72 -13.83
N TYR A 47 4.00 -26.47 -13.41
CA TYR A 47 2.79 -25.69 -13.67
C TYR A 47 2.85 -24.96 -15.02
N ARG A 48 1.72 -24.90 -15.70
CA ARG A 48 1.53 -24.17 -16.96
C ARG A 48 0.26 -23.34 -16.89
N ASP A 49 0.33 -22.18 -17.51
CA ASP A 49 -0.76 -21.24 -17.66
C ASP A 49 -1.55 -21.60 -18.93
N VAL A 50 -2.86 -21.76 -18.81
CA VAL A 50 -3.75 -22.11 -19.93
C VAL A 50 -4.35 -20.83 -20.50
N VAL A 51 -4.01 -20.53 -21.74
CA VAL A 51 -4.53 -19.38 -22.50
C VAL A 51 -5.45 -19.90 -23.61
N LYS A 52 -6.74 -19.56 -23.54
CA LYS A 52 -7.72 -19.85 -24.59
C LYS A 52 -7.60 -18.80 -25.69
N VAL A 53 -7.39 -19.23 -26.93
CA VAL A 53 -7.34 -18.34 -28.10
C VAL A 53 -8.76 -17.91 -28.48
N ASN A 54 -8.95 -16.65 -28.83
CA ASN A 54 -10.23 -16.13 -29.30
C ASN A 54 -10.61 -16.79 -30.66
N PRO A 55 -11.85 -17.28 -30.84
CA PRO A 55 -12.28 -17.92 -32.08
C PRO A 55 -12.23 -17.02 -33.31
N GLY A 56 -12.22 -15.68 -33.17
CA GLY A 56 -12.11 -14.75 -34.30
C GLY A 56 -10.73 -14.68 -34.96
N GLU A 57 -9.72 -15.38 -34.42
CA GLU A 57 -8.32 -15.32 -34.87
C GLU A 57 -7.99 -16.37 -35.94
N ASP A 58 -8.75 -16.39 -37.05
CA ASP A 58 -8.70 -17.45 -38.08
C ASP A 58 -7.29 -17.70 -38.63
N LYS A 59 -6.53 -16.61 -38.89
CA LYS A 59 -5.17 -16.69 -39.44
C LYS A 59 -4.22 -17.37 -38.46
N PHE A 60 -4.29 -16.99 -37.19
CA PHE A 60 -3.44 -17.56 -36.16
C PHE A 60 -3.81 -19.01 -35.88
N ILE A 61 -5.10 -19.32 -35.80
CA ILE A 61 -5.62 -20.68 -35.64
C ILE A 61 -5.15 -21.59 -36.77
N THR A 62 -5.22 -21.13 -38.02
CA THR A 62 -4.76 -21.89 -39.19
C THR A 62 -3.25 -22.19 -39.14
N ASN A 63 -2.45 -21.19 -38.75
CA ASN A 63 -0.99 -21.35 -38.59
C ASN A 63 -0.65 -22.32 -37.46
N LEU A 64 -1.38 -22.25 -36.36
CA LEU A 64 -1.21 -23.10 -35.18
C LEU A 64 -1.58 -24.56 -35.51
N LYS A 65 -2.70 -24.79 -36.21
CA LYS A 65 -3.09 -26.11 -36.71
C LYS A 65 -2.04 -26.69 -37.67
N SER A 66 -1.52 -25.87 -38.58
CA SER A 66 -0.47 -26.28 -39.53
C SER A 66 0.84 -26.64 -38.82
N ALA A 67 1.22 -25.86 -37.80
CA ALA A 67 2.42 -26.13 -36.99
C ALA A 67 2.26 -27.42 -36.17
N LYS A 68 1.11 -27.61 -35.50
CA LYS A 68 0.80 -28.82 -34.73
C LYS A 68 0.84 -30.07 -35.60
N ASN A 69 0.15 -30.05 -36.75
CA ASN A 69 0.11 -31.19 -37.66
C ASN A 69 1.49 -31.60 -38.19
N LYS A 70 2.41 -30.64 -38.41
CA LYS A 70 3.78 -30.98 -38.79
C LYS A 70 4.59 -31.54 -37.62
N LEU A 71 4.35 -31.01 -36.43
CA LEU A 71 4.98 -31.48 -35.20
C LEU A 71 4.62 -32.95 -34.92
N ASP A 72 3.34 -33.29 -35.03
CA ASP A 72 2.83 -34.64 -34.81
C ASP A 72 3.32 -35.65 -35.85
N ARG A 73 3.68 -35.19 -37.07
CA ARG A 73 4.16 -36.05 -38.16
C ARG A 73 5.66 -36.35 -38.10
N GLU A 74 6.47 -35.34 -37.76
CA GLU A 74 7.93 -35.44 -37.88
C GLU A 74 8.65 -35.72 -36.56
N ILE A 75 7.99 -35.51 -35.41
CA ILE A 75 8.61 -35.81 -34.12
C ILE A 75 8.27 -37.24 -33.70
N LEU A 76 9.27 -38.12 -33.80
CA LEU A 76 9.21 -39.53 -33.40
C LEU A 76 9.35 -39.74 -31.88
N THR A 77 9.96 -38.78 -31.18
CA THR A 77 9.94 -38.72 -29.71
C THR A 77 8.55 -38.24 -29.28
N ASP A 78 8.01 -38.59 -28.10
CA ASP A 78 6.75 -38.04 -27.58
C ASP A 78 7.04 -36.82 -26.67
N PRO A 79 7.52 -35.65 -27.17
CA PRO A 79 7.59 -34.49 -26.32
C PRO A 79 6.18 -33.98 -26.04
N TRP A 80 5.98 -33.45 -24.85
CA TRP A 80 4.73 -32.80 -24.54
C TRP A 80 4.60 -31.51 -25.34
N ILE A 81 3.49 -31.38 -26.08
CA ILE A 81 3.19 -30.22 -26.93
C ILE A 81 2.22 -29.33 -26.18
N GLY A 82 2.61 -28.08 -25.92
CA GLY A 82 1.78 -27.09 -25.20
C GLY A 82 0.64 -26.51 -26.03
N ILE A 83 0.06 -27.29 -26.95
CA ILE A 83 -1.03 -26.89 -27.84
C ILE A 83 -2.10 -27.98 -27.79
N THR A 84 -3.27 -27.63 -27.29
CA THR A 84 -4.42 -28.55 -27.21
C THR A 84 -5.60 -27.95 -27.96
N GLU A 85 -6.33 -28.79 -28.67
CA GLU A 85 -7.58 -28.41 -29.33
C GLU A 85 -8.71 -28.58 -28.32
N ALA A 86 -9.53 -27.55 -28.13
CA ALA A 86 -10.71 -27.64 -27.28
C ALA A 86 -11.87 -28.19 -28.10
N GLU A 87 -12.59 -29.17 -27.54
CA GLU A 87 -13.77 -29.79 -28.15
C GLU A 87 -15.02 -28.88 -28.07
N GLU A 88 -14.91 -27.72 -27.43
CA GLU A 88 -15.97 -26.72 -27.32
C GLU A 88 -16.21 -26.05 -28.69
N THR A 89 -17.47 -25.92 -29.10
CA THR A 89 -17.87 -25.12 -30.28
C THR A 89 -18.03 -23.65 -29.88
N PRO A 90 -17.50 -22.67 -30.64
CA PRO A 90 -16.64 -22.82 -31.83
C PRO A 90 -15.26 -23.38 -31.49
N PHE A 91 -14.69 -24.18 -32.41
CA PHE A 91 -13.38 -24.81 -32.24
C PHE A 91 -12.33 -23.79 -31.80
N THR A 92 -11.81 -23.96 -30.58
CA THR A 92 -10.83 -23.04 -29.99
C THR A 92 -9.58 -23.80 -29.59
N TYR A 93 -8.43 -23.13 -29.60
CA TYR A 93 -7.17 -23.72 -29.17
C TYR A 93 -6.82 -23.24 -27.76
N LYS A 94 -6.37 -24.17 -26.92
CA LYS A 94 -5.79 -23.91 -25.60
C LYS A 94 -4.27 -23.98 -25.72
N LEU A 95 -3.61 -22.90 -25.35
CA LEU A 95 -2.16 -22.78 -25.32
C LEU A 95 -1.69 -22.95 -23.88
N TRP A 96 -0.76 -23.88 -23.68
CA TRP A 96 -0.15 -24.12 -22.39
C TRP A 96 1.23 -23.48 -22.37
N VAL A 97 1.35 -22.42 -21.59
CA VAL A 97 2.51 -21.52 -21.63
C VAL A 97 3.01 -21.23 -20.23
N VAL A 98 4.11 -20.48 -20.13
CA VAL A 98 4.58 -19.92 -18.86
C VAL A 98 4.55 -18.41 -19.02
N LEU A 99 3.60 -17.76 -18.37
CA LEU A 99 3.47 -16.32 -18.36
C LEU A 99 4.35 -15.73 -17.24
N PRO A 100 5.04 -14.60 -17.48
CA PRO A 100 5.85 -13.94 -16.46
C PRO A 100 5.00 -13.34 -15.33
N THR A 101 3.72 -13.07 -15.60
CA THR A 101 2.79 -12.46 -14.66
C THR A 101 1.41 -13.08 -14.85
N THR A 102 0.74 -13.40 -13.74
CA THR A 102 -0.65 -13.86 -13.76
C THR A 102 -1.55 -12.70 -14.15
N VAL A 103 -2.15 -12.78 -15.32
CA VAL A 103 -3.09 -11.76 -15.83
C VAL A 103 -4.48 -12.35 -15.93
N LEU A 104 -5.48 -11.64 -15.39
CA LEU A 104 -6.88 -12.02 -15.45
C LEU A 104 -7.58 -11.18 -16.52
N GLY A 105 -8.29 -11.84 -17.45
CA GLY A 105 -9.03 -11.19 -18.53
C GLY A 105 -8.50 -11.49 -19.94
N GLU A 106 -8.97 -10.72 -20.91
CA GLU A 106 -8.59 -10.80 -22.33
C GLU A 106 -7.39 -9.89 -22.61
N PHE A 107 -6.37 -10.41 -23.29
CA PHE A 107 -5.15 -9.67 -23.62
C PHE A 107 -4.72 -9.94 -25.06
N TRP A 108 -4.04 -8.96 -25.63
CA TRP A 108 -3.25 -9.15 -26.83
C TRP A 108 -1.93 -9.83 -26.45
N PHE A 109 -1.72 -11.03 -26.96
CA PHE A 109 -0.49 -11.78 -26.81
C PHE A 109 0.33 -11.72 -28.09
N ARG A 110 1.65 -11.60 -27.94
CA ARG A 110 2.62 -11.76 -29.02
C ARG A 110 3.46 -12.99 -28.77
N VAL A 111 3.59 -13.85 -29.78
CA VAL A 111 4.49 -15.00 -29.72
C VAL A 111 5.93 -14.54 -29.94
N LYS A 112 6.76 -14.52 -28.89
CA LYS A 112 8.18 -14.17 -28.99
C LYS A 112 8.97 -15.22 -29.77
N THR A 113 8.74 -16.49 -29.44
CA THR A 113 9.41 -17.63 -30.07
C THR A 113 8.72 -18.93 -29.70
N VAL A 114 8.98 -19.97 -30.48
CA VAL A 114 8.70 -21.37 -30.13
C VAL A 114 9.96 -21.94 -29.47
N GLU A 115 9.83 -22.47 -28.26
CA GLU A 115 10.91 -23.10 -27.50
C GLU A 115 10.79 -24.63 -27.61
N PHE A 116 11.89 -25.29 -27.98
CA PHE A 116 12.00 -26.75 -28.07
C PHE A 116 12.91 -27.23 -26.95
N LEU A 117 12.31 -27.58 -25.82
CA LEU A 117 12.97 -27.95 -24.58
C LEU A 117 12.96 -29.47 -24.40
N GLY A 118 13.62 -30.23 -25.26
CA GLY A 118 13.82 -31.69 -25.13
C GLY A 118 12.53 -32.52 -24.94
N LYS A 119 11.97 -32.49 -23.73
CA LYS A 119 10.71 -33.09 -23.29
C LYS A 119 9.46 -32.22 -23.53
N GLU A 120 9.62 -30.92 -23.80
CA GLU A 120 8.52 -29.96 -23.96
C GLU A 120 8.71 -29.10 -25.21
N ILE A 121 7.61 -28.83 -25.91
CA ILE A 121 7.54 -27.83 -26.98
C ILE A 121 6.48 -26.82 -26.60
N ARG A 122 6.90 -25.56 -26.39
CA ARG A 122 6.02 -24.51 -25.86
C ARG A 122 6.18 -23.18 -26.60
N LEU A 123 5.16 -22.34 -26.49
CA LEU A 123 5.19 -20.98 -26.99
C LEU A 123 5.61 -20.03 -25.87
N LYS A 124 6.60 -19.17 -26.15
CA LYS A 124 6.93 -18.05 -25.27
C LYS A 124 6.09 -16.85 -25.67
N LEU A 125 5.16 -16.46 -24.80
CA LEU A 125 4.28 -15.33 -25.02
C LEU A 125 4.79 -14.07 -24.33
N GLU A 126 4.50 -12.93 -24.93
CA GLU A 126 4.61 -11.60 -24.35
C GLU A 126 3.24 -10.95 -24.34
N ILE A 127 2.91 -10.28 -23.23
CA ILE A 127 1.67 -9.54 -23.09
C ILE A 127 1.90 -8.16 -23.72
N VAL A 128 1.15 -7.81 -24.75
CA VAL A 128 1.28 -6.53 -25.45
C VAL A 128 0.45 -5.45 -24.74
N ARG A 129 -0.84 -5.73 -24.51
CA ARG A 129 -1.79 -4.83 -23.84
C ARG A 129 -3.07 -5.57 -23.46
N SER A 130 -3.87 -4.99 -22.56
CA SER A 130 -5.23 -5.46 -22.30
C SER A 130 -6.09 -5.30 -23.55
N TYR A 131 -6.93 -6.31 -23.81
CA TYR A 131 -7.93 -6.24 -24.86
C TYR A 131 -9.15 -5.49 -24.29
N GLN A 132 -9.32 -4.24 -24.70
CA GLN A 132 -10.59 -3.53 -24.52
C GLN A 132 -11.42 -3.85 -25.75
N ARG A 133 -12.54 -4.57 -25.58
CA ARG A 133 -13.53 -4.71 -26.63
C ARG A 133 -14.01 -3.28 -26.91
N GLU A 134 -13.60 -2.70 -28.04
CA GLU A 134 -14.14 -1.43 -28.49
C GLU A 134 -15.65 -1.67 -28.67
N SER A 135 -16.44 -1.27 -27.68
CA SER A 135 -17.85 -1.03 -27.89
C SER A 135 -17.89 -0.04 -29.04
N THR A 136 -18.52 -0.43 -30.14
CA THR A 136 -18.80 0.44 -31.29
C THR A 136 -19.09 1.87 -30.80
N PRO A 137 -18.54 2.92 -31.44
CA PRO A 137 -18.85 4.28 -31.04
C PRO A 137 -20.32 4.50 -31.34
N ILE A 138 -21.18 4.27 -30.35
CA ILE A 138 -22.54 4.77 -30.35
C ILE A 138 -22.38 6.28 -30.35
N ARG A 139 -22.72 6.84 -31.49
CA ARG A 139 -22.89 8.25 -31.77
C ARG A 139 -23.34 8.96 -30.49
N SER A 140 -22.47 9.84 -30.02
CA SER A 140 -22.62 10.66 -28.83
C SER A 140 -23.97 11.36 -28.85
N ASP A 141 -24.87 10.99 -27.94
CA ASP A 141 -25.89 11.89 -27.38
C ASP A 141 -26.38 11.44 -25.98
N ASN A 142 -26.31 10.13 -25.63
CA ASN A 142 -26.78 9.64 -24.32
C ASN A 142 -25.71 8.86 -23.51
N ILE A 143 -24.75 9.57 -22.90
CA ILE A 143 -23.67 8.97 -22.08
C ILE A 143 -24.19 8.37 -20.76
N ASN A 144 -25.33 8.86 -20.23
CA ASN A 144 -25.87 8.38 -18.95
C ASN A 144 -26.67 7.07 -19.07
N GLU A 145 -27.31 6.81 -20.22
CA GLU A 145 -28.06 5.56 -20.46
C GLU A 145 -27.15 4.38 -20.82
N SER A 146 -26.02 4.65 -21.50
CA SER A 146 -25.06 3.61 -21.86
C SER A 146 -24.26 3.09 -20.66
N MET A 147 -23.89 3.97 -19.72
CA MET A 147 -23.17 3.58 -18.51
C MET A 147 -24.02 2.71 -17.57
N SER A 148 -25.32 3.03 -17.42
CA SER A 148 -26.23 2.25 -16.57
C SER A 148 -26.52 0.87 -17.16
N MET A 149 -26.65 0.75 -18.49
CA MET A 149 -26.80 -0.54 -19.16
C MET A 149 -25.53 -1.40 -19.05
N ILE A 150 -24.34 -0.83 -19.21
CA ILE A 150 -23.07 -1.58 -19.03
C ILE A 150 -22.90 -2.04 -17.57
N LEU A 151 -23.30 -1.21 -16.60
CA LEU A 151 -23.30 -1.59 -15.18
C LEU A 151 -24.31 -2.69 -14.88
N GLN A 152 -25.50 -2.65 -15.47
CA GLN A 152 -26.49 -3.72 -15.34
C GLN A 152 -26.00 -5.02 -15.98
N GLU A 153 -25.43 -4.96 -17.19
CA GLU A 153 -24.91 -6.14 -17.88
C GLU A 153 -23.78 -6.80 -17.09
N LYS A 154 -22.83 -6.00 -16.56
CA LYS A 154 -21.78 -6.52 -15.67
C LYS A 154 -22.33 -7.08 -14.37
N LYS A 155 -23.37 -6.48 -13.81
CA LYS A 155 -24.01 -6.99 -12.59
C LYS A 155 -24.70 -8.33 -12.84
N ILE A 156 -25.38 -8.47 -13.97
CA ILE A 156 -26.04 -9.71 -14.40
C ILE A 156 -25.00 -10.80 -14.65
N GLN A 157 -23.94 -10.50 -15.40
CA GLN A 157 -22.83 -11.45 -15.63
C GLN A 157 -22.12 -11.85 -14.34
N LEU A 158 -21.95 -10.91 -13.39
CA LEU A 158 -21.38 -11.20 -12.08
C LEU A 158 -22.30 -12.13 -11.29
N GLN A 159 -23.60 -11.89 -11.29
CA GLN A 159 -24.58 -12.73 -10.62
C GLN A 159 -24.65 -14.14 -11.22
N GLU A 160 -24.60 -14.26 -12.54
CA GLU A 160 -24.58 -15.55 -13.24
C GLU A 160 -23.29 -16.33 -12.95
N ASN A 161 -22.14 -15.65 -12.95
CA ASN A 161 -20.87 -16.27 -12.58
C ASN A 161 -20.83 -16.68 -11.10
N PHE A 162 -21.42 -15.89 -10.21
CA PHE A 162 -21.57 -16.28 -8.80
C PHE A 162 -22.50 -17.49 -8.65
N LEU A 163 -23.64 -17.51 -9.33
CA LEU A 163 -24.55 -18.66 -9.29
C LEU A 163 -23.92 -19.93 -9.86
N TYR A 164 -23.15 -19.81 -10.94
CA TYR A 164 -22.39 -20.92 -11.50
C TYR A 164 -21.30 -21.40 -10.52
N PHE A 165 -20.55 -20.48 -9.92
CA PHE A 165 -19.55 -20.76 -8.90
C PHE A 165 -20.16 -21.45 -7.67
N PHE A 166 -21.27 -20.94 -7.13
CA PHE A 166 -22.00 -21.57 -6.03
C PHE A 166 -22.53 -22.95 -6.42
N LYS A 167 -23.08 -23.12 -7.63
CA LYS A 167 -23.60 -24.42 -8.08
C LYS A 167 -22.50 -25.48 -8.24
N HIS A 168 -21.30 -25.08 -8.66
CA HIS A 168 -20.19 -26.01 -8.92
C HIS A 168 -19.29 -26.28 -7.71
N ILE A 169 -19.17 -25.33 -6.77
CA ILE A 169 -18.32 -25.46 -5.59
C ILE A 169 -19.10 -26.02 -4.39
N LEU A 170 -20.42 -25.82 -4.36
CA LEU A 170 -21.32 -26.35 -3.33
C LEU A 170 -21.78 -27.79 -3.66
N ILE A 171 -20.87 -28.62 -4.14
CA ILE A 171 -21.06 -30.08 -4.15
C ILE A 171 -20.96 -30.57 -2.70
N TRP A 172 -21.88 -31.43 -2.26
CA TRP A 172 -22.08 -31.78 -0.85
C TRP A 172 -20.81 -32.24 -0.11
N ASP A 173 -19.89 -32.89 -0.80
CA ASP A 173 -18.61 -33.33 -0.23
C ASP A 173 -17.66 -32.15 0.09
N ASN A 174 -17.72 -31.08 -0.69
CA ASN A 174 -16.93 -29.87 -0.47
C ASN A 174 -17.52 -28.96 0.62
N ILE A 175 -18.81 -29.07 0.92
CA ILE A 175 -19.47 -28.23 1.94
C ILE A 175 -18.86 -28.49 3.32
N LYS A 176 -18.61 -29.76 3.65
CA LYS A 176 -18.04 -30.13 4.95
C LYS A 176 -16.65 -29.51 5.15
N GLU A 177 -15.77 -29.65 4.17
CA GLU A 177 -14.44 -29.06 4.21
C GLU A 177 -14.48 -27.52 4.18
N THR A 178 -15.43 -26.95 3.44
CA THR A 178 -15.63 -25.49 3.41
C THR A 178 -16.11 -24.94 4.75
N VAL A 179 -16.98 -25.67 5.48
CA VAL A 179 -17.44 -25.27 6.82
C VAL A 179 -16.29 -25.34 7.83
N ILE A 180 -15.48 -26.40 7.79
CA ILE A 180 -14.29 -26.52 8.66
C ILE A 180 -13.31 -25.38 8.36
N PHE A 181 -13.03 -25.12 7.09
CA PHE A 181 -12.18 -23.99 6.68
C PHE A 181 -12.76 -22.65 7.12
N ALA A 182 -14.07 -22.42 6.94
CA ALA A 182 -14.74 -21.17 7.32
C ALA A 182 -14.69 -20.94 8.83
N THR A 183 -14.89 -21.98 9.64
CA THR A 183 -14.77 -21.88 11.11
C THR A 183 -13.35 -21.58 11.55
N MET A 184 -12.34 -22.22 10.96
CA MET A 184 -10.93 -21.89 11.21
C MET A 184 -10.60 -20.45 10.78
N LEU A 185 -11.12 -20.00 9.63
CA LEU A 185 -10.94 -18.65 9.12
C LEU A 185 -11.53 -17.60 10.07
N ILE A 186 -12.77 -17.81 10.53
CA ILE A 186 -13.43 -16.92 11.50
C ILE A 186 -12.63 -16.88 12.81
N GLY A 187 -12.19 -18.04 13.31
CA GLY A 187 -11.33 -18.13 14.49
C GLY A 187 -10.02 -17.35 14.32
N ALA A 188 -9.36 -17.50 13.17
CA ALA A 188 -8.12 -16.78 12.86
C ALA A 188 -8.34 -15.27 12.77
N ILE A 189 -9.42 -14.82 12.13
CA ILE A 189 -9.78 -13.41 12.04
C ILE A 189 -10.02 -12.84 13.45
N LEU A 190 -10.82 -13.51 14.28
CA LEU A 190 -11.09 -13.05 15.65
C LEU A 190 -9.82 -13.01 16.50
N ALA A 191 -8.98 -14.05 16.45
CA ALA A 191 -7.72 -14.08 17.17
C ALA A 191 -6.75 -12.98 16.71
N SER A 192 -6.68 -12.76 15.39
CA SER A 192 -5.87 -11.67 14.80
C SER A 192 -6.37 -10.30 15.24
N LEU A 193 -7.70 -10.12 15.32
CA LEU A 193 -8.31 -8.87 15.74
C LEU A 193 -8.06 -8.59 17.23
N CYS A 194 -8.22 -9.60 18.09
CA CYS A 194 -7.88 -9.50 19.51
C CYS A 194 -6.39 -9.21 19.73
N SER A 195 -5.52 -9.81 18.92
CA SER A 195 -4.07 -9.54 19.00
C SER A 195 -3.75 -8.13 18.52
N ALA A 196 -4.36 -7.70 17.40
CA ALA A 196 -4.18 -6.37 16.84
C ALA A 196 -4.68 -5.27 17.80
N THR A 197 -5.82 -5.46 18.45
CA THR A 197 -6.33 -4.50 19.44
C THR A 197 -5.41 -4.41 20.65
N LYS A 198 -4.85 -5.53 21.13
CA LYS A 198 -3.85 -5.52 22.20
C LYS A 198 -2.60 -4.73 21.81
N TYR A 199 -2.04 -4.99 20.64
CA TYR A 199 -0.87 -4.25 20.15
C TYR A 199 -1.17 -2.77 19.94
N LEU A 200 -2.34 -2.44 19.40
CA LEU A 200 -2.77 -1.07 19.19
C LEU A 200 -2.94 -0.33 20.53
N LEU A 201 -3.51 -0.99 21.55
CA LEU A 201 -3.69 -0.39 22.87
C LEU A 201 -2.34 -0.16 23.56
N GLU A 202 -1.42 -1.12 23.49
CA GLU A 202 -0.06 -0.95 24.01
C GLU A 202 0.69 0.18 23.30
N TYR A 203 0.55 0.26 21.98
CA TYR A 203 1.09 1.36 21.19
C TYR A 203 0.49 2.71 21.60
N LEU A 204 -0.83 2.80 21.74
CA LEU A 204 -1.51 4.03 22.18
C LEU A 204 -1.06 4.47 23.57
N LEU A 205 -0.89 3.53 24.51
CA LEU A 205 -0.37 3.83 25.85
C LEU A 205 1.05 4.41 25.79
N ARG A 206 1.94 3.83 24.96
CA ARG A 206 3.28 4.37 24.73
C ARG A 206 3.21 5.76 24.09
N LEU A 207 2.37 5.94 23.08
CA LEU A 207 2.17 7.21 22.39
C LEU A 207 1.66 8.30 23.34
N ILE A 208 0.67 8.02 24.19
CA ILE A 208 0.19 8.96 25.20
C ILE A 208 1.31 9.33 26.18
N ARG A 209 2.13 8.36 26.59
CA ARG A 209 3.28 8.62 27.47
C ARG A 209 4.29 9.55 26.81
N GLU A 210 4.64 9.31 25.54
CA GLU A 210 5.57 10.16 24.80
C GLU A 210 4.98 11.56 24.54
N ILE A 211 3.69 11.66 24.18
CA ILE A 211 3.00 12.94 24.03
C ILE A 211 2.98 13.71 25.35
N SER A 212 2.73 13.04 26.48
CA SER A 212 2.79 13.68 27.80
C SER A 212 4.18 14.26 28.08
N GLY A 213 5.25 13.51 27.72
CA GLY A 213 6.62 14.02 27.76
C GLY A 213 6.81 15.25 26.87
N PHE A 214 6.32 15.21 25.63
CA PHE A 214 6.37 16.32 24.69
C PHE A 214 5.62 17.56 25.20
N VAL A 215 4.41 17.40 25.74
CA VAL A 215 3.62 18.48 26.32
C VAL A 215 4.32 19.08 27.53
N ARG A 216 4.92 18.26 28.41
CA ARG A 216 5.72 18.76 29.55
C ARG A 216 6.92 19.59 29.09
N ALA A 217 7.59 19.20 28.02
CA ALA A 217 8.70 19.95 27.45
C ALA A 217 8.24 21.23 26.73
N THR A 218 7.09 21.18 26.04
CA THR A 218 6.61 22.26 25.19
C THR A 218 5.83 23.34 25.96
N THR A 219 5.12 22.96 27.03
CA THR A 219 4.35 23.89 27.87
C THR A 219 5.18 25.10 28.35
N PRO A 220 6.38 24.96 28.96
CA PRO A 220 7.14 26.12 29.41
C PRO A 220 7.60 27.00 28.25
N ILE A 221 7.90 26.42 27.08
CA ILE A 221 8.27 27.15 25.88
C ILE A 221 7.10 28.02 25.41
N LEU A 222 5.89 27.44 25.33
CA LEU A 222 4.69 28.17 24.94
C LEU A 222 4.29 29.25 25.95
N VAL A 223 4.38 28.97 27.25
CA VAL A 223 4.08 29.95 28.31
C VAL A 223 5.05 31.14 28.23
N ASN A 224 6.35 30.87 28.03
CA ASN A 224 7.35 31.93 27.88
C ASN A 224 7.11 32.74 26.60
N PHE A 225 6.76 32.08 25.49
CA PHE A 225 6.43 32.74 24.24
C PHE A 225 5.20 33.64 24.35
N MET A 226 4.12 33.16 25.00
CA MET A 226 2.94 33.96 25.31
C MET A 226 3.30 35.17 26.20
N GLY A 227 4.20 34.97 27.17
CA GLY A 227 4.73 36.06 28.00
C GLY A 227 5.50 37.11 27.20
N LEU A 228 6.27 36.69 26.19
CA LEU A 228 6.97 37.60 25.27
C LEU A 228 5.98 38.44 24.48
N ILE A 229 4.95 37.80 23.89
CA ILE A 229 3.88 38.51 23.16
C ILE A 229 3.19 39.50 24.08
N TYR A 230 2.78 39.08 25.27
CA TYR A 230 2.12 39.95 26.25
C TYR A 230 2.97 41.18 26.58
N ARG A 231 4.28 41.00 26.85
CA ARG A 231 5.20 42.12 27.12
C ARG A 231 5.39 43.02 25.90
N CYS A 232 5.47 42.46 24.70
CA CYS A 232 5.60 43.23 23.47
C CYS A 232 4.36 44.11 23.24
N VAL A 233 3.16 43.53 23.33
CA VAL A 233 1.90 44.26 23.16
C VAL A 233 1.70 45.29 24.27
N PHE A 234 1.94 44.91 25.53
CA PHE A 234 1.75 45.83 26.66
C PHE A 234 2.76 46.99 26.63
N SER A 235 4.02 46.74 26.31
CA SER A 235 5.02 47.81 26.18
C SER A 235 4.72 48.75 25.02
N LEU A 236 4.25 48.22 23.87
CA LEU A 236 3.79 49.03 22.74
C LEU A 236 2.58 49.88 23.13
N TYR A 237 1.59 49.30 23.80
CA TYR A 237 0.43 50.03 24.32
C TYR A 237 0.84 51.12 25.33
N HIS A 238 1.77 50.81 26.23
CA HIS A 238 2.28 51.78 27.20
C HIS A 238 3.04 52.93 26.53
N LEU A 239 3.79 52.65 25.47
CA LEU A 239 4.50 53.67 24.67
C LEU A 239 3.50 54.59 23.97
N ILE A 240 2.45 54.03 23.37
CA ILE A 240 1.35 54.82 22.81
C ILE A 240 0.71 55.68 23.91
N TYR A 241 0.38 55.09 25.06
CA TYR A 241 -0.23 55.81 26.17
C TYR A 241 0.66 56.96 26.69
N SER A 242 1.97 56.75 26.83
CA SER A 242 2.90 57.78 27.30
C SER A 242 3.11 58.89 26.27
N LEU A 243 3.05 58.59 24.97
CA LEU A 243 3.11 59.59 23.91
C LEU A 243 1.93 60.57 23.97
N PHE A 244 0.74 60.08 24.31
CA PHE A 244 -0.47 60.90 24.41
C PHE A 244 -0.69 61.53 25.78
N ARG A 245 0.10 61.15 26.80
CA ARG A 245 -0.03 61.73 28.14
C ARG A 245 0.80 63.00 28.24
N PRO A 246 0.21 64.15 28.60
CA PRO A 246 0.98 65.36 28.85
C PRO A 246 1.96 65.13 30.01
N ASN A 247 3.17 65.67 29.89
CA ASN A 247 4.23 65.55 30.90
C ASN A 247 3.65 65.83 32.29
N PRO A 248 3.74 64.88 33.25
CA PRO A 248 3.25 65.14 34.58
C PRO A 248 4.02 66.33 35.14
N THR A 249 3.29 67.34 35.61
CA THR A 249 3.87 68.46 36.34
C THR A 249 4.71 67.89 37.48
N PRO A 250 5.99 68.27 37.63
CA PRO A 250 6.83 67.74 38.69
C PRO A 250 6.13 68.01 40.02
N THR A 251 5.79 66.94 40.74
CA THR A 251 5.32 67.07 42.12
C THR A 251 6.45 67.71 42.90
N PRO A 252 6.22 68.86 43.58
CA PRO A 252 7.27 69.46 44.39
C PRO A 252 7.72 68.44 45.42
N VAL A 253 9.01 68.10 45.37
CA VAL A 253 9.66 67.39 46.47
C VAL A 253 9.60 68.36 47.64
N TYR A 254 8.61 68.21 48.50
CA TYR A 254 8.67 68.82 49.82
C TYR A 254 9.88 68.18 50.50
N ASN A 255 10.98 68.92 50.54
CA ASN A 255 12.03 68.66 51.51
C ASN A 255 11.32 68.65 52.86
N ASN A 256 11.10 67.46 53.42
CA ASN A 256 10.71 67.31 54.81
C ASN A 256 11.89 67.85 55.61
N TYR A 257 11.89 69.15 55.88
CA TYR A 257 12.74 69.73 56.91
C TYR A 257 12.35 68.98 58.17
N ILE A 258 13.28 68.19 58.69
CA ILE A 258 13.13 67.53 59.97
C ILE A 258 12.97 68.67 60.98
N THR A 259 11.74 68.97 61.39
CA THR A 259 11.48 69.85 62.52
C THR A 259 12.05 69.13 63.74
N PHE A 260 13.22 69.59 64.16
CA PHE A 260 13.87 69.13 65.37
C PHE A 260 13.04 69.67 66.54
N ASP A 261 12.29 68.79 67.19
CA ASP A 261 11.57 69.13 68.42
C ASP A 261 12.60 69.25 69.57
N PRO A 262 12.84 70.45 70.13
CA PRO A 262 13.84 70.66 71.16
C PRO A 262 13.47 69.99 72.50
N GLN A 263 12.26 69.47 72.67
CA GLN A 263 11.86 68.78 73.91
C GLN A 263 12.26 67.31 73.96
N THR A 264 12.70 66.71 72.84
CA THR A 264 13.23 65.33 72.81
C THR A 264 14.76 65.32 72.81
N GLY A 265 15.36 66.10 73.71
CA GLY A 265 16.75 65.88 74.09
C GLY A 265 16.89 64.49 74.70
N PHE A 266 17.89 63.73 74.28
CA PHE A 266 18.25 62.37 74.75
C PHE A 266 17.50 61.19 74.08
N ALA A 267 17.43 61.17 72.76
CA ALA A 267 17.27 59.90 72.03
C ALA A 267 18.63 59.44 71.46
N ASP A 268 19.02 58.23 71.87
CA ASP A 268 20.24 57.49 71.55
C ASP A 268 20.65 57.59 70.05
N PRO A 269 21.89 58.01 69.72
CA PRO A 269 22.37 58.10 68.34
C PRO A 269 22.36 56.77 67.56
N ARG A 270 22.24 55.63 68.24
CA ARG A 270 22.37 54.30 67.62
C ARG A 270 21.13 53.83 66.86
N SER A 271 19.96 54.43 67.06
CA SER A 271 18.72 53.96 66.44
C SER A 271 18.52 54.41 64.97
N ARG A 272 19.36 55.31 64.44
CA ARG A 272 19.15 55.90 63.10
C ARG A 272 19.72 55.10 61.93
N TYR A 273 20.53 54.07 62.15
CA TYR A 273 21.12 53.31 61.04
C TYR A 273 20.23 52.18 60.49
N ASN A 274 19.19 51.76 61.24
CA ASN A 274 18.37 50.60 60.86
C ASN A 274 17.13 50.91 60.02
N GLN A 275 16.78 52.18 59.78
CA GLN A 275 15.58 52.52 58.98
C GLN A 275 15.81 52.49 57.47
N TYR A 276 17.04 52.65 56.98
CA TYR A 276 17.33 52.67 55.55
C TYR A 276 17.61 51.29 54.93
N PHE A 277 17.87 50.26 55.75
CA PHE A 277 18.11 48.89 55.27
C PHE A 277 16.91 47.94 55.38
N ASN A 278 15.82 48.32 56.07
CA ASN A 278 14.72 47.39 56.35
C ASN A 278 13.59 47.37 55.28
N ASN A 279 13.65 48.21 54.24
CA ASN A 279 12.64 48.23 53.16
C ASN A 279 13.00 47.38 51.93
N LYS A 280 14.03 46.53 52.04
CA LYS A 280 14.27 45.41 51.10
C LYS A 280 14.12 44.05 51.77
N ALA A 281 13.16 43.92 52.68
CA ALA A 281 12.68 42.62 53.10
C ALA A 281 12.09 41.90 51.88
N LEU A 282 12.85 40.93 51.37
CA LEU A 282 12.40 39.93 50.40
C LEU A 282 11.09 39.30 50.90
N PRO A 283 10.12 38.99 50.02
CA PRO A 283 8.91 38.29 50.43
C PRO A 283 9.28 36.93 51.03
N TYR A 284 8.95 36.77 52.30
CA TYR A 284 9.02 35.51 53.03
C TYR A 284 8.05 34.51 52.36
N TYR A 285 8.58 33.57 51.61
CA TYR A 285 7.83 32.39 51.15
C TYR A 285 7.64 31.45 52.33
N PRO A 286 6.39 31.06 52.70
CA PRO A 286 6.19 30.01 53.69
C PRO A 286 6.51 28.66 53.05
N THR A 287 7.75 28.19 53.19
CA THR A 287 8.08 26.77 52.96
C THR A 287 7.51 25.94 54.11
N ALA A 288 6.31 25.42 53.93
CA ALA A 288 5.78 24.34 54.75
C ALA A 288 6.54 23.03 54.44
N ARG A 289 7.73 22.87 55.00
CA ARG A 289 8.34 21.56 55.23
C ARG A 289 7.87 21.06 56.60
N ARG A 290 6.84 20.21 56.59
CA ARG A 290 6.52 19.35 57.73
C ARG A 290 7.67 18.36 57.89
N GLY A 291 8.49 18.55 58.92
CA GLY A 291 9.32 17.49 59.48
C GLY A 291 8.46 16.52 60.28
N PRO A 292 8.91 15.26 60.47
CA PRO A 292 8.15 14.26 61.22
C PRO A 292 8.14 14.59 62.72
N THR A 293 6.94 14.68 63.28
CA THR A 293 6.72 14.73 64.73
C THR A 293 6.93 13.33 65.29
N ILE A 294 7.98 13.12 66.08
CA ILE A 294 8.16 11.92 66.88
C ILE A 294 7.40 12.16 68.19
N THR A 295 6.29 11.46 68.38
CA THR A 295 5.60 11.35 69.67
C THR A 295 6.39 10.44 70.61
N PRO A 296 6.62 10.81 71.88
CA PRO A 296 7.16 9.88 72.86
C PRO A 296 6.14 8.78 73.16
N LEU A 297 6.62 7.54 73.28
CA LEU A 297 5.83 6.42 73.80
C LEU A 297 5.62 6.63 75.31
N ASP A 298 4.36 6.57 75.72
CA ASP A 298 3.93 6.03 77.00
C ASP A 298 3.25 4.67 76.74
#